data_AF-A0A3P6T6P7-F1
#
_entry.id   AF-A0A3P6T6P7-F1
#
_cell.length_a   1.000
_cell.length_b   1.000
_cell.length_c   1.000
_cell.angle_alpha   90.00
_cell.angle_beta   90.00
_cell.angle_gamma   90.00
#
_symmetry.space_group_name_H-M   'P 1'
#
loop_
_entity.id
_entity.type
_entity.pdbx_description
1 polymer ?
#
loop_
_entity_poly.entity_id
_entity_poly.type
_entity_poly.pdbx_seq_one_letter_code
_entity_poly.pdbx_strand_id
1 'polypeptide(L)'
;MTAAMARAFKHLAIIEEEPRLLPRLARLTNNAYSGKQYLGKESEGKITRQMIDQLCATSFPPCMRQIHHRLRADHHLRHGARRQYGLFLKAIGLSLDEAMMFMREEFTKKIDSDKFEKQYAYNIRHMYGKEGQRKDYPAFPCSTIILSNPPAVGDCHAIFLTLGCPFKHLEHQLLAQRLEKDGLNGSQINQIVNYSKSSAFDKACTRYFEYTHKMAEGALGQLITHPNSYYELSHEVSDLKFCD
;
A
#
# COMPACT_ATOMS: atom_id res chain seq x y z
N MET A 1 12.61 27.64 -14.13
CA MET A 1 11.25 27.04 -14.16
C MET A 1 10.11 28.03 -13.89
N THR A 2 10.32 29.35 -13.76
CA THR A 2 9.32 30.26 -13.13
C THR A 2 8.46 31.08 -14.11
N ALA A 3 8.98 31.56 -15.23
CA ALA A 3 8.22 32.46 -16.13
C ALA A 3 7.14 31.76 -16.99
N ALA A 4 7.35 30.48 -17.33
CA ALA A 4 6.36 29.70 -18.08
C ALA A 4 5.19 29.26 -17.19
N MET A 5 5.49 28.82 -15.95
CA MET A 5 4.46 28.48 -14.95
C MET A 5 3.63 29.69 -14.54
N ALA A 6 4.24 30.86 -14.36
CA ALA A 6 3.52 32.09 -14.03
C ALA A 6 2.57 32.54 -15.17
N ARG A 7 2.95 32.31 -16.44
CA ARG A 7 2.07 32.54 -17.60
C ARG A 7 0.92 31.54 -17.64
N ALA A 8 1.19 30.26 -17.43
CA ALA A 8 0.15 29.23 -17.37
C ALA A 8 -0.87 29.48 -16.25
N PHE A 9 -0.42 29.94 -15.08
CA PHE A 9 -1.30 30.24 -13.94
C PHE A 9 -2.30 31.38 -14.23
N LYS A 10 -1.91 32.38 -15.04
CA LYS A 10 -2.82 33.48 -15.44
C LYS A 10 -3.98 33.00 -16.33
N HIS A 11 -3.78 31.92 -17.06
CA HIS A 11 -4.81 31.33 -17.92
C HIS A 11 -5.59 30.21 -17.23
N LEU A 12 -5.30 29.90 -15.96
CA LEU A 12 -5.94 28.81 -15.24
C LEU A 12 -7.43 29.09 -14.96
N ALA A 13 -7.79 30.35 -14.71
CA ALA A 13 -9.18 30.78 -14.55
C ALA A 13 -10.02 30.55 -15.82
N ILE A 14 -9.43 30.72 -17.01
CA ILE A 14 -10.08 30.45 -18.30
C ILE A 14 -10.27 28.93 -18.51
N ILE A 15 -9.38 28.12 -17.92
CA ILE A 15 -9.42 26.66 -18.01
C ILE A 15 -10.45 26.05 -17.03
N GLU A 16 -10.75 26.71 -15.91
CA GLU A 16 -11.78 26.29 -14.95
C GLU A 16 -13.21 26.42 -15.51
N GLU A 17 -13.43 27.37 -16.44
CA GLU A 17 -14.71 27.54 -17.15
C GLU A 17 -15.02 26.41 -18.14
N GLU A 18 -14.01 25.60 -18.50
CA GLU A 18 -14.14 24.49 -19.45
C GLU A 18 -14.36 23.16 -18.71
N PRO A 19 -15.61 22.66 -18.62
CA PRO A 19 -15.94 21.45 -17.85
C PRO A 19 -15.27 20.18 -18.40
N ARG A 20 -14.72 20.22 -19.62
CA ARG A 20 -13.99 19.12 -20.26
C ARG A 20 -12.53 19.03 -19.81
N LEU A 21 -11.94 20.11 -19.30
CA LEU A 21 -10.53 20.18 -18.91
C LEU A 21 -10.32 19.77 -17.44
N LEU A 22 -11.27 20.04 -16.55
CA LEU A 22 -11.22 19.66 -15.14
C LEU A 22 -10.95 18.15 -14.92
N PRO A 23 -11.63 17.20 -15.62
CA PRO A 23 -11.34 15.78 -15.47
C PRO A 23 -9.92 15.40 -15.95
N ARG A 24 -9.36 16.12 -16.92
CA ARG A 24 -8.00 15.86 -17.43
C ARG A 24 -6.93 16.40 -16.48
N LEU A 25 -7.14 17.59 -15.93
CA LEU A 25 -6.27 18.17 -14.91
C LEU A 25 -6.27 17.34 -13.62
N ALA A 26 -7.45 16.89 -13.17
CA ALA A 26 -7.57 15.98 -12.04
C ALA A 26 -6.83 14.64 -12.27
N ARG A 27 -6.81 14.13 -13.50
CA ARG A 27 -6.00 12.95 -13.85
C ARG A 27 -4.49 13.23 -13.80
N LEU A 28 -4.06 14.43 -14.20
CA LEU A 28 -2.65 14.83 -14.15
C LEU A 28 -2.16 15.05 -12.72
N THR A 29 -2.98 15.65 -11.84
CA THR A 29 -2.64 15.78 -10.41
C THR A 29 -2.63 14.43 -9.71
N ASN A 30 -3.54 13.51 -10.08
CA ASN A 30 -3.49 12.12 -9.62
C ASN A 30 -2.25 11.35 -10.11
N ASN A 31 -1.66 11.79 -11.23
CA ASN A 31 -0.40 11.30 -11.78
C ASN A 31 0.83 12.05 -11.24
N ALA A 32 0.70 12.99 -10.29
CA ALA A 32 1.85 13.62 -9.65
C ALA A 32 2.74 12.62 -8.87
N TYR A 33 2.16 11.46 -8.53
CA TYR A 33 2.83 10.28 -7.99
C TYR A 33 3.02 9.17 -9.06
N SER A 34 3.20 9.52 -10.34
CA SER A 34 3.52 8.55 -11.39
C SER A 34 4.96 8.05 -11.24
N GLY A 35 5.15 7.07 -10.36
CA GLY A 35 6.31 6.19 -10.40
C GLY A 35 6.29 5.28 -11.63
N LYS A 36 7.39 4.56 -11.88
CA LYS A 36 7.43 3.50 -12.91
C LYS A 36 6.26 2.53 -12.68
N GLN A 37 5.57 2.14 -13.75
CA GLN A 37 4.58 1.06 -13.66
C GLN A 37 5.26 -0.19 -13.11
N TYR A 38 4.68 -0.76 -12.05
CA TYR A 38 5.11 -2.04 -11.53
C TYR A 38 4.77 -3.09 -12.58
N LEU A 39 5.79 -3.61 -13.26
CA LEU A 39 5.62 -4.62 -14.31
C LEU A 39 5.38 -6.02 -13.75
N GLY A 40 5.65 -6.24 -12.44
CA GLY A 40 5.49 -7.51 -11.75
C GLY A 40 6.43 -8.60 -12.25
N LYS A 41 7.16 -9.26 -11.36
CA LYS A 41 7.76 -10.55 -11.70
C LYS A 41 6.68 -11.63 -11.56
N GLU A 42 6.44 -12.45 -12.58
CA GLU A 42 5.57 -13.62 -12.48
C GLU A 42 6.13 -14.57 -11.41
N SER A 43 5.52 -14.55 -10.22
CA SER A 43 5.88 -15.38 -9.07
C SER A 43 4.71 -16.21 -8.57
N GLU A 44 3.76 -16.52 -9.46
CA GLU A 44 2.57 -17.30 -9.10
C GLU A 44 2.94 -18.63 -8.43
N GLY A 45 2.39 -18.87 -7.24
CA GLY A 45 2.48 -20.16 -6.56
C GLY A 45 3.71 -20.37 -5.66
N LYS A 46 4.59 -19.36 -5.49
CA LYS A 46 5.76 -19.49 -4.59
C LYS A 46 5.44 -19.24 -3.12
N ILE A 47 4.38 -18.50 -2.83
CA ILE A 47 4.03 -18.08 -1.46
C ILE A 47 2.80 -18.86 -0.99
N THR A 48 2.90 -19.44 0.20
CA THR A 48 1.78 -20.12 0.87
C THR A 48 1.20 -19.24 1.98
N ARG A 49 -0.04 -19.54 2.41
CA ARG A 49 -0.72 -18.84 3.49
C ARG A 49 0.05 -18.83 4.82
N GLN A 50 0.83 -19.88 5.09
CA GLN A 50 1.60 -20.03 6.33
C GLN A 50 2.81 -19.09 6.38
N MET A 51 3.38 -18.75 5.21
CA MET A 51 4.53 -17.85 5.12
C MET A 51 4.14 -16.37 5.33
N ILE A 52 2.86 -16.02 5.18
CA ILE A 52 2.39 -14.63 5.19
C ILE A 52 2.76 -13.91 6.49
N ASP A 53 2.65 -14.58 7.64
CA ASP A 53 2.95 -13.96 8.93
C ASP A 53 4.43 -13.60 9.05
N GLN A 54 5.31 -14.50 8.60
CA GLN A 54 6.76 -14.28 8.57
C GLN A 54 7.12 -13.16 7.60
N LEU A 55 6.58 -13.20 6.38
CA LEU A 55 6.79 -12.17 5.35
C LEU A 55 6.26 -10.81 5.80
N CYS A 56 5.18 -10.78 6.59
CA CYS A 56 4.65 -9.54 7.15
C CYS A 56 5.65 -8.86 8.11
N ALA A 57 6.34 -9.66 8.93
CA ALA A 57 7.33 -9.15 9.86
C ALA A 57 8.60 -8.66 9.15
N THR A 58 9.06 -9.37 8.11
CA THR A 58 10.34 -9.07 7.47
C THR A 58 10.21 -8.13 6.27
N SER A 59 9.22 -8.34 5.42
CA SER A 59 9.25 -7.85 4.04
C SER A 59 8.06 -7.00 3.61
N PHE A 60 6.99 -6.95 4.41
CA PHE A 60 5.84 -6.12 4.05
C PHE A 60 6.11 -4.64 4.37
N PRO A 61 5.70 -3.72 3.46
CA PRO A 61 5.74 -2.29 3.76
C PRO A 61 4.77 -1.93 4.89
N PRO A 62 4.99 -0.81 5.60
CA PRO A 62 4.17 -0.39 6.74
C PRO A 62 2.65 -0.37 6.50
N CYS A 63 2.23 -0.02 5.28
CA CYS A 63 0.81 0.00 4.88
C CYS A 63 0.19 -1.41 4.86
N MET A 64 0.87 -2.40 4.29
CA MET A 64 0.38 -3.78 4.21
C MET A 64 0.52 -4.49 5.56
N ARG A 65 1.61 -4.21 6.30
CA ARG A 65 1.80 -4.70 7.68
C ARG A 65 0.66 -4.26 8.60
N GLN A 66 0.20 -3.01 8.47
CA GLN A 66 -0.94 -2.51 9.25
C GLN A 66 -2.24 -3.26 8.92
N ILE A 67 -2.53 -3.49 7.64
CA ILE A 67 -3.71 -4.26 7.24
C ILE A 67 -3.63 -5.69 7.76
N HIS A 68 -2.46 -6.31 7.69
CA HIS A 68 -2.24 -7.66 8.19
C HIS A 68 -2.48 -7.76 9.71
N HIS A 69 -1.91 -6.84 10.51
CA HIS A 69 -2.15 -6.85 11.96
C HIS A 69 -3.63 -6.62 12.30
N ARG A 70 -4.32 -5.75 11.57
CA ARG A 70 -5.77 -5.54 11.74
C ARG A 70 -6.58 -6.78 11.37
N LEU A 71 -6.22 -7.45 10.28
CA LEU A 71 -6.82 -8.72 9.89
C LEU A 71 -6.70 -9.76 11.01
N ARG A 72 -5.51 -9.91 11.59
CA ARG A 72 -5.25 -10.85 12.68
C ARG A 72 -5.90 -10.46 14.02
N ALA A 73 -6.09 -9.18 14.28
CA ALA A 73 -6.71 -8.68 15.51
C ALA A 73 -8.25 -8.68 15.44
N ASP A 74 -8.81 -8.22 14.32
CA ASP A 74 -10.24 -8.03 14.15
C ASP A 74 -10.93 -9.24 13.52
N HIS A 75 -10.16 -10.19 12.97
CA HIS A 75 -10.64 -11.35 12.20
C HIS A 75 -11.57 -10.96 11.04
N HIS A 76 -11.43 -9.72 10.55
CA HIS A 76 -12.24 -9.15 9.49
C HIS A 76 -11.52 -7.95 8.88
N LEU A 77 -11.81 -7.65 7.62
CA LEU A 77 -11.35 -6.44 6.95
C LEU A 77 -12.50 -5.79 6.20
N ARG A 78 -12.53 -4.44 6.15
CA ARG A 78 -13.47 -3.67 5.34
C ARG A 78 -13.19 -3.81 3.83
N HIS A 79 -14.16 -3.48 2.97
CA HIS A 79 -14.08 -3.71 1.52
C HIS A 79 -12.81 -3.14 0.87
N GLY A 80 -12.45 -1.88 1.18
CA GLY A 80 -11.23 -1.27 0.64
C GLY A 80 -9.95 -2.01 1.06
N ALA A 81 -9.85 -2.41 2.33
CA ALA A 81 -8.70 -3.12 2.87
C ALA A 81 -8.56 -4.51 2.27
N ARG A 82 -9.68 -5.23 2.09
CA ARG A 82 -9.70 -6.51 1.38
C ARG A 82 -9.17 -6.40 -0.04
N ARG A 83 -9.53 -5.33 -0.76
CA ARG A 83 -9.03 -5.08 -2.11
C ARG A 83 -7.55 -4.72 -2.14
N GLN A 84 -7.12 -3.75 -1.35
CA GLN A 84 -5.73 -3.31 -1.32
C GLN A 84 -4.79 -4.47 -0.95
N TYR A 85 -5.13 -5.20 0.12
CA TYR A 85 -4.30 -6.29 0.61
C TYR A 85 -4.43 -7.54 -0.25
N GLY A 86 -5.63 -7.88 -0.74
CA GLY A 86 -5.84 -9.02 -1.63
C GLY A 86 -5.07 -8.89 -2.95
N LEU A 87 -5.08 -7.70 -3.56
CA LEU A 87 -4.32 -7.46 -4.80
C LEU A 87 -2.82 -7.41 -4.55
N PHE A 88 -2.38 -6.91 -3.39
CA PHE A 88 -0.97 -7.00 -2.98
C PHE A 88 -0.53 -8.46 -2.83
N LEU A 89 -1.29 -9.29 -2.12
CA LEU A 89 -1.02 -10.71 -1.92
C LEU A 89 -0.98 -11.49 -3.24
N LYS A 90 -1.92 -11.22 -4.14
CA LYS A 90 -1.91 -11.76 -5.50
C LYS A 90 -0.60 -11.42 -6.22
N ALA A 91 -0.20 -10.15 -6.19
CA ALA A 91 0.97 -9.67 -6.92
C ALA A 91 2.32 -10.11 -6.32
N ILE A 92 2.37 -10.52 -5.04
CA ILE A 92 3.57 -11.20 -4.50
C ILE A 92 3.61 -12.70 -4.83
N GLY A 93 2.54 -13.27 -5.37
CA GLY A 93 2.51 -14.66 -5.85
C GLY A 93 1.63 -15.62 -5.05
N LEU A 94 0.77 -15.14 -4.15
CA LEU A 94 -0.20 -15.99 -3.46
C LEU A 94 -1.23 -16.51 -4.47
N SER A 95 -1.42 -17.83 -4.55
CA SER A 95 -2.41 -18.41 -5.46
C SER A 95 -3.84 -18.12 -4.99
N LEU A 96 -4.81 -18.24 -5.90
CA LEU A 96 -6.22 -18.06 -5.57
C LEU A 96 -6.67 -19.04 -4.47
N ASP A 97 -6.25 -20.30 -4.56
CA ASP A 97 -6.65 -21.33 -3.59
C ASP A 97 -6.09 -21.03 -2.20
N GLU A 98 -4.80 -20.66 -2.12
CA GLU A 98 -4.17 -20.25 -0.87
C GLU A 98 -4.81 -18.98 -0.30
N ALA A 99 -5.12 -17.99 -1.14
CA ALA A 99 -5.79 -16.76 -0.72
C ALA A 99 -7.21 -17.02 -0.20
N MET A 100 -7.96 -17.90 -0.86
CA MET A 100 -9.28 -18.33 -0.43
C MET A 100 -9.23 -19.01 0.93
N MET A 101 -8.31 -19.96 1.10
CA MET A 101 -8.17 -20.66 2.37
C MET A 101 -7.68 -19.72 3.48
N PHE A 102 -6.71 -18.86 3.21
CA PHE A 102 -6.21 -17.86 4.16
C PHE A 102 -7.32 -16.93 4.67
N MET A 103 -8.11 -16.36 3.75
CA MET A 103 -9.21 -15.47 4.13
C MET A 103 -10.35 -16.22 4.82
N ARG A 104 -10.63 -17.47 4.40
CA ARG A 104 -11.64 -18.31 5.04
C ARG A 104 -11.24 -18.59 6.48
N GLU A 105 -10.06 -19.15 6.72
CA GLU A 105 -9.56 -19.48 8.06
C GLU A 105 -9.62 -18.30 9.02
N GLU A 106 -9.22 -17.12 8.55
CA GLU A 106 -9.20 -15.93 9.39
C GLU A 106 -10.61 -15.38 9.67
N PHE A 107 -11.47 -15.28 8.65
CA PHE A 107 -12.81 -14.75 8.84
C PHE A 107 -13.71 -15.71 9.61
N THR A 108 -13.50 -17.02 9.47
CA THR A 108 -14.32 -18.02 10.17
C THR A 108 -14.18 -18.00 11.69
N LYS A 109 -13.19 -17.27 12.22
CA LYS A 109 -13.08 -17.00 13.66
C LYS A 109 -14.22 -16.10 14.18
N LYS A 110 -14.91 -15.36 13.31
CA LYS A 110 -16.03 -14.47 13.66
C LYS A 110 -17.33 -14.76 12.90
N ILE A 111 -17.26 -15.37 11.72
CA ILE A 111 -18.43 -15.65 10.87
C ILE A 111 -18.48 -17.12 10.48
N ASP A 112 -19.65 -17.64 10.14
CA ASP A 112 -19.74 -19.01 9.65
C ASP A 112 -19.14 -19.19 8.25
N SER A 113 -18.67 -20.41 7.96
CA SER A 113 -18.10 -20.78 6.65
C SER A 113 -19.10 -20.50 5.50
N ASP A 114 -20.38 -20.77 5.71
CA ASP A 114 -21.42 -20.51 4.70
C ASP A 114 -21.60 -19.02 4.42
N LYS A 115 -21.48 -18.19 5.46
CA LYS A 115 -21.53 -16.74 5.33
C LYS A 115 -20.28 -16.21 4.60
N PHE A 116 -19.12 -16.82 4.87
CA PHE A 116 -17.90 -16.52 4.13
C PHE A 116 -18.07 -16.76 2.62
N GLU A 117 -18.56 -17.95 2.26
CA GLU A 117 -18.70 -18.36 0.87
C GLU A 117 -19.68 -17.46 0.11
N LYS A 118 -20.82 -17.11 0.72
CA LYS A 118 -21.84 -16.25 0.10
C LYS A 118 -21.38 -14.80 -0.06
N GLN A 119 -20.63 -14.25 0.89
CA GLN A 119 -20.34 -12.80 0.93
C GLN A 119 -18.95 -12.41 0.39
N TYR A 120 -17.96 -13.31 0.49
CA TYR A 120 -16.56 -12.95 0.24
C TYR A 120 -15.90 -13.76 -0.87
N ALA A 121 -16.24 -15.05 -1.05
CA ALA A 121 -15.60 -15.91 -2.03
C ALA A 121 -15.65 -15.33 -3.46
N TYR A 122 -16.83 -14.85 -3.88
CA TYR A 122 -17.01 -14.22 -5.19
C TYR A 122 -16.05 -13.05 -5.42
N ASN A 123 -15.93 -12.16 -4.42
CA ASN A 123 -15.06 -10.99 -4.51
C ASN A 123 -13.59 -11.38 -4.62
N ILE A 124 -13.17 -12.44 -3.92
CA ILE A 124 -11.80 -12.95 -4.00
C ILE A 124 -11.53 -13.51 -5.40
N ARG A 125 -12.38 -14.40 -5.93
CA ARG A 125 -12.22 -14.95 -7.29
C ARG A 125 -12.21 -13.86 -8.37
N HIS A 126 -13.03 -12.82 -8.19
CA HIS A 126 -13.08 -11.67 -9.09
C HIS A 126 -11.76 -10.87 -9.11
N MET A 127 -11.08 -10.69 -7.98
CA MET A 127 -9.76 -10.03 -7.93
C MET A 127 -8.67 -10.79 -8.71
N TYR A 128 -8.79 -12.11 -8.78
CA TYR A 128 -7.91 -12.99 -9.56
C TYR A 128 -8.35 -13.16 -11.02
N GLY A 129 -9.37 -12.42 -11.47
CA GLY A 129 -9.85 -12.48 -12.86
C GLY A 129 -10.52 -13.81 -13.24
N LYS A 130 -10.91 -14.65 -12.27
CA LYS A 130 -11.60 -15.92 -12.52
C LYS A 130 -13.13 -15.77 -12.64
N GLU A 131 -13.66 -14.58 -12.42
CA GLU A 131 -15.09 -14.26 -12.46
C GLU A 131 -15.37 -12.98 -13.27
N GLY A 132 -16.59 -12.84 -13.81
CA GLY A 132 -17.03 -11.63 -14.51
C GLY A 132 -16.29 -11.38 -15.84
N GLN A 133 -15.88 -10.13 -16.09
CA GLN A 133 -15.16 -9.73 -17.32
C GLN A 133 -13.73 -10.29 -17.43
N ARG A 134 -13.29 -11.13 -16.47
CA ARG A 134 -11.93 -11.69 -16.39
C ARG A 134 -10.82 -10.64 -16.51
N LYS A 135 -11.08 -9.46 -15.94
CA LYS A 135 -10.10 -8.37 -15.92
C LYS A 135 -9.01 -8.70 -14.93
N ASP A 136 -7.77 -8.60 -15.40
CA ASP A 136 -6.62 -8.67 -14.52
C ASP A 136 -6.49 -7.35 -13.75
N TYR A 137 -6.79 -7.39 -12.46
CA TYR A 137 -6.67 -6.23 -11.58
C TYR A 137 -5.22 -6.11 -11.09
N PRO A 138 -4.50 -5.01 -11.42
CA PRO A 138 -3.16 -4.78 -10.91
C PRO A 138 -3.21 -4.38 -9.43
N ALA A 139 -2.11 -4.63 -8.72
CA ALA A 139 -1.91 -4.13 -7.38
C ALA A 139 -1.90 -2.60 -7.34
N PHE A 140 -2.26 -2.03 -6.18
CA PHE A 140 -2.37 -0.58 -6.05
C PHE A 140 -0.99 0.08 -5.88
N PRO A 141 -0.65 1.07 -6.72
CA PRO A 141 0.54 1.89 -6.50
C PRO A 141 0.38 2.77 -5.26
N CYS A 142 1.51 3.27 -4.73
CA CYS A 142 1.53 4.20 -3.61
C CYS A 142 0.67 5.43 -3.91
N SER A 143 0.69 5.94 -5.14
CA SER A 143 -0.16 7.04 -5.60
C SER A 143 -1.64 6.81 -5.31
N THR A 144 -2.16 5.64 -5.70
CA THR A 144 -3.55 5.26 -5.46
C THR A 144 -3.83 5.15 -3.97
N ILE A 145 -2.96 4.49 -3.20
CA ILE A 145 -3.13 4.30 -1.75
C ILE A 145 -3.09 5.64 -0.98
N ILE A 146 -2.28 6.59 -1.46
CA ILE A 146 -2.11 7.92 -0.88
C ILE A 146 -3.27 8.85 -1.25
N LEU A 147 -3.73 8.80 -2.51
CA LEU A 147 -4.69 9.78 -3.07
C LEU A 147 -6.14 9.31 -3.06
N SER A 148 -6.40 8.00 -3.04
CA SER A 148 -7.76 7.45 -3.10
C SER A 148 -8.46 7.57 -1.75
N ASN A 149 -8.87 8.78 -1.41
CA ASN A 149 -9.69 9.11 -0.24
C ASN A 149 -10.81 10.08 -0.65
N PRO A 150 -12.06 9.61 -0.69
CA PRO A 150 -13.13 10.40 -0.10
C PRO A 150 -13.73 9.64 1.11
N PRO A 151 -13.90 10.29 2.27
CA PRO A 151 -14.63 9.70 3.38
C PRO A 151 -16.11 9.54 3.03
N ALA A 152 -16.68 8.37 3.31
CA ALA A 152 -18.11 8.25 3.56
C ALA A 152 -18.37 8.73 5.00
N VAL A 153 -19.37 9.58 5.14
CA VAL A 153 -19.83 10.18 6.41
C VAL A 153 -20.09 9.08 7.45
N GLY A 154 -19.47 9.20 8.63
CA GLY A 154 -19.87 8.46 9.84
C GLY A 154 -18.78 7.66 10.56
N ASP A 155 -17.62 7.42 9.94
CA ASP A 155 -16.70 6.37 10.43
C ASP A 155 -15.21 6.71 10.22
N CYS A 156 -14.89 8.00 10.30
CA CYS A 156 -13.62 8.57 9.85
C CYS A 156 -12.40 7.98 10.56
N HIS A 157 -12.44 7.70 11.88
CA HIS A 157 -11.24 7.23 12.59
C HIS A 157 -10.79 5.80 12.24
N ALA A 158 -11.72 4.86 11.97
CA ALA A 158 -11.36 3.45 11.74
C ALA A 158 -10.92 3.17 10.28
N ILE A 159 -11.39 3.98 9.32
CA ILE A 159 -11.03 3.84 7.89
C ILE A 159 -9.57 4.25 7.68
N PHE A 160 -9.11 5.36 8.26
CA PHE A 160 -7.73 5.83 8.17
C PHE A 160 -6.73 4.92 8.90
N LEU A 161 -7.19 4.19 9.92
CA LEU A 161 -6.38 3.21 10.66
C LEU A 161 -6.24 1.85 9.95
N THR A 162 -6.91 1.62 8.82
CA THR A 162 -6.84 0.34 8.11
C THR A 162 -6.50 0.51 6.64
N LEU A 163 -6.84 1.65 6.04
CA LEU A 163 -6.65 1.94 4.62
C LEU A 163 -5.74 3.14 4.43
N GLY A 164 -4.65 2.92 3.70
CA GLY A 164 -3.79 3.99 3.20
C GLY A 164 -2.35 3.95 3.70
N CYS A 165 -1.64 5.05 3.42
CA CYS A 165 -0.24 5.21 3.75
C CYS A 165 -0.11 5.66 5.22
N PRO A 166 0.62 4.91 6.09
CA PRO A 166 0.82 5.31 7.48
C PRO A 166 1.47 6.69 7.60
N PHE A 167 2.35 7.04 6.66
CA PHE A 167 3.01 8.34 6.63
C PHE A 167 2.08 9.50 6.26
N LYS A 168 0.85 9.26 5.80
CA LYS A 168 -0.11 10.31 5.48
C LYS A 168 -1.28 10.36 6.46
N HIS A 169 -1.82 9.19 6.83
CA HIS A 169 -3.07 9.10 7.57
C HIS A 169 -2.89 8.89 9.07
N LEU A 170 -1.70 8.49 9.52
CA LEU A 170 -1.39 8.37 10.93
C LEU A 170 -0.91 9.71 11.47
N GLU A 171 -1.35 10.07 12.67
CA GLU A 171 -0.85 11.25 13.37
C GLU A 171 0.65 11.14 13.65
N HIS A 172 1.39 12.25 13.55
CA HIS A 172 2.84 12.27 13.69
C HIS A 172 3.35 11.70 15.03
N GLN A 173 2.61 11.90 16.13
CA GLN A 173 2.97 11.35 17.44
C GLN A 173 2.84 9.82 17.47
N LEU A 174 1.72 9.28 16.96
CA LEU A 174 1.50 7.84 16.85
C LEU A 174 2.46 7.19 15.85
N LEU A 175 2.82 7.91 14.79
CA LEU A 175 3.83 7.48 13.84
C LEU A 175 5.20 7.34 14.53
N ALA A 176 5.62 8.33 15.32
CA ALA A 176 6.88 8.27 16.06
C ALA A 176 6.92 7.05 17.00
N GLN A 177 5.88 6.85 17.82
CA GLN A 177 5.78 5.69 18.72
C GLN A 177 5.82 4.35 17.97
N ARG A 178 5.22 4.28 16.78
CA ARG A 178 5.28 3.07 15.96
C ARG A 178 6.68 2.81 15.42
N LEU A 179 7.37 3.85 14.96
CA LEU A 179 8.74 3.75 14.47
C LEU A 179 9.73 3.40 15.61
N GLU A 180 9.48 3.84 16.83
CA GLU A 180 10.24 3.42 18.02
C GLU A 180 10.08 1.92 18.28
N LYS A 181 8.84 1.41 18.18
CA LYS A 181 8.56 -0.04 18.32
C LYS A 181 9.23 -0.88 17.24
N ASP A 182 9.42 -0.32 16.05
CA ASP A 182 10.15 -0.96 14.95
C ASP A 182 11.70 -0.90 15.16
N GLY A 183 12.18 -0.25 16.23
CA GLY A 183 13.59 -0.22 16.62
C GLY A 183 14.42 0.91 15.99
N LEU A 184 13.78 1.96 15.47
CA LEU A 184 14.49 3.10 14.88
C LEU A 184 14.98 4.08 15.96
N ASN A 185 16.11 4.74 15.68
CA ASN A 185 16.68 5.75 16.56
C ASN A 185 15.89 7.07 16.49
N GLY A 186 15.88 7.85 17.58
CA GLY A 186 15.16 9.13 17.65
C GLY A 186 15.50 10.13 16.54
N SER A 187 16.77 10.17 16.09
CA SER A 187 17.18 11.00 14.94
C SER A 187 16.53 10.55 13.62
N GLN A 188 16.49 9.24 13.38
CA GLN A 188 15.90 8.65 12.17
C GLN A 188 14.38 8.88 12.14
N ILE A 189 13.74 8.74 13.30
CA ILE A 189 12.31 9.00 13.46
C ILE A 189 11.98 10.45 13.11
N ASN A 190 12.75 11.41 13.63
CA ASN A 190 12.56 12.83 13.34
C ASN A 190 12.71 13.13 11.84
N GLN A 191 13.68 12.51 11.15
CA GLN A 191 13.83 12.66 9.70
C GLN A 191 12.59 12.14 8.95
N ILE A 192 12.11 10.93 9.27
CA ILE A 192 10.91 10.34 8.64
C ILE A 192 9.68 11.23 8.88
N VAL A 193 9.47 11.68 10.11
CA VAL A 193 8.35 12.57 10.48
C VAL A 193 8.45 13.91 9.74
N ASN A 194 9.65 14.45 9.52
CA ASN A 194 9.83 15.65 8.72
C ASN A 194 9.44 15.44 7.25
N TYR A 195 9.79 14.31 6.65
CA TYR A 195 9.34 13.97 5.28
C TYR A 195 7.83 13.80 5.19
N SER A 196 7.20 13.22 6.22
CA SER A 196 5.74 13.15 6.37
C SER A 196 5.12 14.55 6.37
N LYS A 197 5.65 15.48 7.18
CA LYS A 197 5.19 16.88 7.24
C LYS A 197 5.34 17.60 5.91
N SER A 198 6.42 17.34 5.17
CA SER A 198 6.63 17.89 3.82
C SER A 198 5.80 17.22 2.72
N SER A 199 4.85 16.34 3.07
CA SER A 199 4.02 15.57 2.13
C SER A 199 4.82 14.68 1.15
N ALA A 200 6.06 14.32 1.52
CA ALA A 200 6.95 13.46 0.75
C ALA A 200 6.87 12.01 1.24
N PHE A 201 5.70 11.38 1.09
CA PHE A 201 5.41 10.08 1.69
C PHE A 201 6.24 8.93 1.10
N ASP A 202 6.52 8.95 -0.20
CA ASP A 202 7.36 7.93 -0.85
C ASP A 202 8.80 7.97 -0.33
N LYS A 203 9.31 9.19 -0.06
CA LYS A 203 10.64 9.38 0.56
C LYS A 203 10.64 8.87 1.99
N ALA A 204 9.59 9.15 2.77
CA ALA A 204 9.45 8.63 4.13
C ALA A 204 9.46 7.09 4.15
N CYS A 205 8.73 6.45 3.24
CA CYS A 205 8.71 4.99 3.09
C CYS A 205 10.08 4.42 2.66
N THR A 206 10.76 5.08 1.73
CA THR A 206 12.10 4.68 1.26
C THR A 206 13.12 4.79 2.40
N ARG A 207 13.11 5.88 3.18
CA ARG A 207 13.98 6.04 4.35
C ARG A 207 13.71 5.00 5.43
N TYR A 208 12.43 4.72 5.69
CA TYR A 208 12.05 3.64 6.60
C TYR A 208 12.62 2.29 6.17
N PHE A 209 12.56 1.97 4.88
CA PHE A 209 13.18 0.76 4.33
C PHE A 209 14.69 0.72 4.62
N GLU A 210 15.41 1.80 4.29
CA GLU A 210 16.86 1.89 4.45
C GLU A 210 17.27 1.65 5.92
N TYR A 211 16.61 2.33 6.87
CA TYR A 211 16.92 2.17 8.29
C TYR A 211 16.58 0.78 8.81
N THR A 212 15.44 0.21 8.41
CA THR A 212 15.02 -1.14 8.85
C THR A 212 15.99 -2.22 8.35
N HIS A 213 16.55 -2.07 7.15
CA HIS A 213 17.49 -3.02 6.57
C HIS A 213 18.96 -2.78 6.96
N LYS A 214 19.24 -1.73 7.76
CA LYS A 214 20.57 -1.25 8.16
C LYS A 214 21.44 -0.79 6.97
N MET A 215 20.80 -0.20 5.96
CA MET A 215 21.48 0.36 4.81
C MET A 215 21.88 1.83 5.05
N ALA A 216 22.88 2.31 4.30
CA ALA A 216 23.25 3.73 4.31
C ALA A 216 22.14 4.60 3.70
N GLU A 217 22.08 5.86 4.11
CA GLU A 217 21.12 6.82 3.54
C GLU A 217 21.33 6.98 2.03
N GLY A 218 20.31 6.67 1.24
CA GLY A 218 20.31 6.83 -0.21
C GLY A 218 20.87 5.61 -0.95
N ALA A 219 21.15 4.51 -0.25
CA ALA A 219 21.72 3.31 -0.85
C ALA A 219 20.86 2.71 -1.98
N LEU A 220 19.55 2.91 -1.95
CA LEU A 220 18.65 2.44 -3.00
C LEU A 220 18.80 3.24 -4.31
N GLY A 221 19.27 4.50 -4.27
CA GLY A 221 19.36 5.40 -5.42
C GLY A 221 18.01 5.75 -6.10
N GLN A 222 16.92 5.10 -5.72
CA GLN A 222 15.59 5.19 -6.29
C GLN A 222 14.54 5.29 -5.17
N LEU A 223 13.44 6.00 -5.44
CA LEU A 223 12.27 6.04 -4.56
C LEU A 223 11.34 4.86 -4.79
N ILE A 224 10.81 4.32 -3.68
CA ILE A 224 9.81 3.26 -3.71
C ILE A 224 8.43 3.87 -3.95
N THR A 225 7.83 3.57 -5.11
CA THR A 225 6.52 4.09 -5.54
C THR A 225 5.43 3.03 -5.58
N HIS A 226 5.75 1.79 -5.21
CA HIS A 226 4.81 0.67 -5.21
C HIS A 226 5.05 -0.28 -4.02
N PRO A 227 4.00 -0.73 -3.30
CA PRO A 227 4.15 -1.67 -2.18
C PRO A 227 4.79 -3.00 -2.58
N ASN A 228 4.45 -3.55 -3.75
CA ASN A 228 5.07 -4.78 -4.23
C ASN A 228 6.56 -4.61 -4.57
N SER A 229 6.99 -3.45 -5.08
CA SER A 229 8.42 -3.18 -5.25
C SER A 229 9.16 -3.13 -3.92
N TYR A 230 8.54 -2.59 -2.86
CA TYR A 230 9.11 -2.66 -1.50
C TYR A 230 9.33 -4.11 -1.08
N TYR A 231 8.33 -4.96 -1.30
CA TYR A 231 8.40 -6.38 -0.97
C TYR A 231 9.51 -7.10 -1.73
N GLU A 232 9.58 -6.93 -3.05
CA GLU A 232 10.62 -7.54 -3.89
C GLU A 232 12.02 -7.14 -3.43
N LEU A 233 12.26 -5.84 -3.21
CA LEU A 233 13.54 -5.33 -2.72
C LEU A 233 13.88 -5.86 -1.32
N SER A 234 12.90 -5.94 -0.43
CA SER A 234 13.12 -6.48 0.92
C SER A 234 13.45 -7.96 0.89
N HIS A 235 12.79 -8.72 0.00
CA HIS A 235 13.04 -10.14 -0.17
C HIS A 235 14.45 -10.37 -0.75
N GLU A 236 14.83 -9.63 -1.79
CA GLU A 236 16.18 -9.68 -2.38
C GLU A 236 17.28 -9.35 -1.34
N VAL A 237 17.07 -8.33 -0.50
CA VAL A 237 18.02 -7.97 0.58
C VAL A 237 18.05 -9.02 1.69
N SER A 238 16.93 -9.68 1.97
CA SER A 238 16.87 -10.73 3.00
C SER A 238 17.57 -12.00 2.53
N ASP A 239 17.39 -12.38 1.26
CA ASP A 239 18.05 -13.55 0.66
C ASP A 239 19.57 -13.37 0.60
N LEU A 240 20.06 -12.15 0.33
CA LEU A 240 21.50 -11.84 0.33
C LEU A 240 22.16 -12.00 1.71
N LYS A 241 21.41 -11.83 2.82
CA LYS A 241 21.93 -11.99 4.19
C LYS A 241 22.09 -13.46 4.62
N PHE A 242 21.61 -14.42 3.83
CA PHE A 242 21.79 -15.86 4.10
C PHE A 242 22.99 -16.48 3.35
N CYS A 243 23.71 -15.70 2.53
CA CYS A 243 24.86 -16.17 1.76
C CYS A 243 26.23 -15.70 2.31
N ASP A 244 26.25 -14.91 3.38
CA ASP A 244 27.46 -14.50 4.13
C ASP A 244 27.45 -15.13 5.54
#